data_AF-A0A5C4IN60-F1
#
_entry.id   AF-A0A5C4IN60-F1
#
_cell.length_a   1.000
_cell.length_b   1.000
_cell.length_c   1.000
_cell.angle_alpha   90.00
_cell.angle_beta   90.00
_cell.angle_gamma   90.00
#
_symmetry.space_group_name_H-M   'P 1'
#
loop_
_entity.id
_entity.type
_entity.pdbx_description
1 polymer ?
#
loop_
_entity_poly.entity_id
_entity_poly.type
_entity_poly.pdbx_seq_one_letter_code
_entity_poly.pdbx_strand_id
1 'polypeptide(L)'
;ALGGSVPERRSKHAEISLPDAKSYEVAKRGSGKQQAATTMAFVRLLKDLMRDKNFGKHIAPIIPDEARTFGMDAFFPTAKIYNPKG
;
A
#
# COMPACT_ATOMS: atom_id res chain seq x y z
N ALA A 1 -5.89 24.30 28.74
CA ALA A 1 -6.99 24.72 27.84
C ALA A 1 -7.25 23.65 26.78
N LEU A 2 -8.48 23.52 26.28
CA LEU A 2 -8.98 22.40 25.45
C LEU A 2 -8.63 22.46 23.95
N GLY A 3 -7.59 23.20 23.56
CA GLY A 3 -7.09 23.17 22.17
C GLY A 3 -7.89 23.94 21.11
N GLY A 4 -8.90 24.74 21.49
CA GLY A 4 -9.66 25.60 20.58
C GLY A 4 -11.14 25.22 20.47
N SER A 5 -11.87 25.88 19.57
CA SER A 5 -13.29 25.62 19.28
C SER A 5 -13.47 24.54 18.20
N VAL A 6 -14.50 23.70 18.35
CA VAL A 6 -14.86 22.63 17.40
C VAL A 6 -16.32 22.79 16.93
N PRO A 7 -16.67 22.40 15.68
CA PRO A 7 -15.83 21.77 14.66
C PRO A 7 -15.00 22.78 13.83
N GLU A 8 -13.84 22.34 13.36
CA GLU A 8 -12.94 23.07 12.45
C GLU A 8 -12.61 22.15 11.27
N ARG A 9 -12.50 22.70 10.05
CA ARG A 9 -11.98 21.98 8.87
C ARG A 9 -10.69 22.62 8.39
N ARG A 10 -9.61 21.82 8.35
CA ARG A 10 -8.30 22.27 7.85
C ARG A 10 -8.13 21.87 6.39
N SER A 11 -7.70 22.82 5.56
CA SER A 11 -7.43 22.61 4.13
C SER A 11 -5.96 22.28 3.82
N LYS A 12 -5.03 22.69 4.69
CA LYS A 12 -3.61 22.41 4.55
C LYS A 12 -3.31 20.97 4.97
N HIS A 13 -2.51 20.27 4.18
CA HIS A 13 -2.02 18.93 4.45
C HIS A 13 -0.49 18.91 4.43
N ALA A 14 0.09 17.88 5.03
CA ALA A 14 1.53 17.64 4.94
C ALA A 14 1.86 17.09 3.55
N GLU A 15 2.94 17.59 2.94
CA GLU A 15 3.48 17.02 1.71
C GLU A 15 4.03 15.61 1.95
N ILE A 16 3.89 14.75 0.94
CA ILE A 16 4.33 13.36 0.99
C ILE A 16 5.38 13.17 -0.11
N SER A 17 6.54 12.62 0.27
CA SER A 17 7.56 12.21 -0.70
C SER A 17 7.05 11.00 -1.48
N LEU A 18 6.98 11.13 -2.80
CA LEU A 18 6.60 10.01 -3.66
C LEU A 18 7.75 9.00 -3.80
N PRO A 19 7.45 7.72 -4.07
CA PRO A 19 8.47 6.72 -4.37
C PRO A 19 9.24 7.06 -5.64
N ASP A 20 10.53 6.71 -5.66
CA ASP A 20 11.37 6.88 -6.85
C ASP A 20 10.93 5.97 -8.00
N ALA A 21 11.34 6.31 -9.22
CA ALA A 21 11.07 5.52 -10.44
C ALA A 21 11.46 4.03 -10.30
N LYS A 22 12.49 3.74 -9.49
CA LYS A 22 12.98 2.38 -9.20
C LYS A 22 11.90 1.48 -8.59
N SER A 23 11.02 2.04 -7.74
CA SER A 23 9.91 1.30 -7.12
C SER A 23 8.87 0.83 -8.14
N TYR A 24 8.90 1.35 -9.37
CA TYR A 24 7.99 1.01 -10.46
C TYR A 24 8.63 0.16 -11.58
N GLU A 25 9.96 -0.02 -11.58
CA GLU A 25 10.68 -0.66 -12.69
C GLU A 25 10.18 -2.08 -12.99
N VAL A 26 9.93 -2.85 -11.94
CA VAL A 26 9.46 -4.23 -12.04
C VAL A 26 8.09 -4.30 -12.74
N ALA A 27 7.18 -3.41 -12.37
CA ALA A 27 5.86 -3.33 -12.99
C ALA A 27 5.98 -2.83 -14.45
N LYS A 28 6.83 -1.83 -14.71
CA LYS A 28 7.07 -1.29 -16.05
C LYS A 28 7.66 -2.30 -17.02
N ARG A 29 8.50 -3.23 -16.55
CA ARG A 29 9.08 -4.30 -17.39
C ARG A 29 8.01 -5.26 -17.93
N GLY A 30 6.82 -5.29 -17.34
CA GLY A 30 5.73 -6.17 -17.73
C GLY A 30 5.96 -7.63 -17.33
N SER A 31 5.09 -8.52 -17.82
CA SER A 31 5.12 -9.95 -17.45
C SER A 31 6.17 -10.77 -18.21
N GLY A 32 6.86 -10.16 -19.17
CA GLY A 32 7.88 -10.81 -19.99
C GLY A 32 7.31 -11.98 -20.79
N LYS A 33 7.85 -13.18 -20.59
CA LYS A 33 7.43 -14.41 -21.29
C LYS A 33 6.31 -15.17 -20.58
N GLN A 34 5.98 -14.80 -19.34
CA GLN A 34 4.94 -15.45 -18.55
C GLN A 34 3.66 -14.62 -18.65
N GLN A 35 2.52 -15.30 -18.76
CA GLN A 35 1.24 -14.61 -18.63
C GLN A 35 1.01 -14.28 -17.16
N ALA A 36 0.53 -13.06 -16.91
CA ALA A 36 0.17 -12.60 -15.59
C ALA A 36 -1.14 -11.81 -15.68
N ALA A 37 -2.06 -12.07 -14.75
CA ALA A 37 -3.22 -11.23 -14.59
C ALA A 37 -2.79 -9.84 -14.08
N THR A 38 -3.54 -8.81 -14.44
CA THR A 38 -3.31 -7.44 -13.96
C THR A 38 -3.38 -7.33 -12.44
N THR A 39 -4.22 -8.14 -11.79
CA THR A 39 -4.27 -8.25 -10.32
C THR A 39 -2.93 -8.70 -9.74
N MET A 40 -2.27 -9.69 -10.35
CA MET A 40 -0.95 -10.16 -9.90
C MET A 40 0.12 -9.08 -10.09
N ALA A 41 0.06 -8.33 -11.20
CA ALA A 41 0.95 -7.20 -11.44
C ALA A 41 0.72 -6.07 -10.43
N PHE A 42 -0.54 -5.76 -10.11
CA PHE A 42 -0.92 -4.79 -9.09
C PHE A 42 -0.42 -5.17 -7.70
N VAL A 43 -0.64 -6.41 -7.26
CA VAL A 43 -0.16 -6.93 -5.97
C VAL A 43 1.35 -6.81 -5.85
N ARG A 44 2.09 -7.14 -6.91
CA ARG A 44 3.54 -7.02 -6.94
C ARG A 44 4.00 -5.57 -6.82
N LEU A 45 3.39 -4.66 -7.57
CA LEU A 45 3.68 -3.22 -7.46
C LEU A 45 3.36 -2.70 -6.05
N LEU A 46 2.18 -3.03 -5.53
CA LEU A 46 1.73 -2.60 -4.21
C LEU A 46 2.71 -3.06 -3.13
N LYS A 47 3.25 -4.29 -3.22
CA LYS A 47 4.30 -4.79 -2.34
C LYS A 47 5.55 -3.91 -2.33
N ASP A 48 6.01 -3.49 -3.51
CA ASP A 48 7.22 -2.67 -3.64
C ASP A 48 6.96 -1.26 -3.10
N LEU A 49 5.78 -0.68 -3.34
CA LEU A 49 5.38 0.62 -2.77
C LEU A 49 5.25 0.57 -1.24
N MET A 50 4.72 -0.52 -0.68
CA MET A 50 4.61 -0.71 0.77
C MET A 50 5.97 -0.87 1.46
N ARG A 51 7.00 -1.30 0.71
CA ARG A 51 8.38 -1.44 1.21
C ARG A 51 9.18 -0.14 1.18
N ASP A 52 8.69 0.87 0.44
CA ASP A 52 9.33 2.18 0.41
C ASP A 52 9.30 2.82 1.81
N LYS A 53 10.47 3.24 2.30
CA LYS A 53 10.62 3.74 3.67
C LYS A 53 9.92 5.08 3.91
N ASN A 54 9.79 5.89 2.87
CA ASN A 54 9.21 7.23 2.96
C ASN A 54 7.70 7.21 2.68
N PHE A 55 7.25 6.30 1.82
CA PHE A 55 5.88 6.25 1.33
C PHE A 55 5.04 5.11 1.93
N GLY A 56 5.62 3.93 2.16
CA GLY A 56 4.86 2.71 2.48
C GLY A 56 3.98 2.82 3.72
N LYS A 57 4.38 3.61 4.72
CA LYS A 57 3.59 3.90 5.94
C LYS A 57 2.27 4.63 5.67
N HIS A 58 2.09 5.22 4.50
CA HIS A 58 0.87 5.92 4.09
C HIS A 58 -0.11 5.01 3.34
N ILE A 59 0.25 3.75 3.08
CA ILE A 59 -0.59 2.78 2.40
C ILE A 59 -1.31 1.91 3.43
N ALA A 60 -2.64 1.89 3.36
CA ALA A 60 -3.49 1.00 4.14
C ALA A 60 -4.28 0.08 3.20
N PRO A 61 -3.79 -1.14 2.91
CA PRO A 61 -4.55 -2.10 2.12
C PRO A 61 -5.77 -2.58 2.91
N ILE A 62 -6.95 -2.47 2.30
CA ILE A 62 -8.21 -2.98 2.83
C ILE A 62 -8.65 -4.12 1.93
N ILE A 63 -8.88 -5.28 2.54
CA ILE A 63 -9.24 -6.50 1.82
C ILE A 63 -10.41 -7.12 2.58
N PRO A 64 -11.45 -7.59 1.89
CA PRO A 64 -12.41 -8.51 2.48
C PRO A 64 -11.73 -9.87 2.79
N ASP A 65 -12.50 -10.88 3.20
CA ASP A 65 -11.98 -12.21 3.57
C ASP A 65 -11.23 -12.94 2.41
N GLU A 66 -11.33 -12.43 1.17
CA GLU A 66 -10.83 -13.06 -0.05
C GLU A 66 -9.35 -12.75 -0.39
N ALA A 67 -8.48 -12.59 0.61
CA ALA A 67 -7.08 -12.20 0.37
C ALA A 67 -6.31 -13.21 -0.52
N ARG A 68 -6.60 -14.51 -0.40
CA ARG A 68 -5.99 -15.55 -1.23
C ARG A 68 -6.43 -15.47 -2.69
N THR A 69 -7.70 -15.15 -2.94
CA THR A 69 -8.25 -15.01 -4.30
C THR A 69 -7.51 -13.93 -5.08
N PHE A 70 -7.19 -12.83 -4.40
CA PHE A 70 -6.48 -11.71 -5.01
C PHE A 70 -4.94 -11.83 -4.92
N GLY A 71 -4.40 -12.88 -4.27
CA GLY A 71 -2.95 -13.06 -4.07
C GLY A 71 -2.32 -12.06 -3.09
N MET A 72 -3.14 -11.41 -2.25
CA MET A 72 -2.70 -10.43 -1.26
C MET A 72 -2.23 -11.08 0.05
N ASP A 73 -2.51 -12.37 0.24
CA ASP A 73 -1.95 -13.19 1.32
C ASP A 73 -0.41 -13.21 1.32
N ALA A 74 0.20 -12.97 0.15
CA ALA A 74 1.64 -12.76 0.00
C ALA A 74 2.20 -11.59 0.84
N PHE A 75 1.37 -10.69 1.35
CA PHE A 75 1.78 -9.57 2.21
C PHE A 75 1.82 -9.95 3.69
N PHE A 76 1.07 -10.97 4.12
CA PHE A 76 0.89 -11.30 5.54
C PHE A 76 2.19 -11.53 6.30
N PRO A 77 3.23 -12.20 5.75
CA PRO A 77 4.49 -12.37 6.47
C PRO A 77 5.23 -11.06 6.75
N THR A 78 5.06 -10.06 5.89
CA THR A 78 5.81 -8.78 5.97
C THR A 78 5.01 -7.65 6.63
N ALA A 79 3.75 -7.48 6.24
CA ALA A 79 2.90 -6.37 6.69
C ALA A 79 2.01 -6.74 7.89
N LYS A 80 1.85 -8.05 8.16
CA LYS A 80 0.90 -8.61 9.15
C LYS A 80 -0.54 -8.14 8.89
N ILE A 81 -1.46 -8.60 9.72
CA ILE A 81 -2.86 -8.15 9.73
C ILE A 81 -3.07 -7.36 11.01
N TYR A 82 -3.73 -6.20 10.91
CA TYR A 82 -4.10 -5.42 12.09
C TYR A 82 -5.16 -6.19 12.90
N ASN A 83 -4.76 -6.68 14.07
CA ASN A 83 -5.65 -7.27 15.06
C ASN A 83 -5.31 -6.70 16.44
N PRO A 84 -6.07 -5.72 16.96
CA PRO A 84 -5.76 -5.08 18.24
C PRO A 84 -5.99 -6.02 19.45
N LYS A 85 -6.63 -7.19 19.25
CA LYS A 85 -6.98 -8.14 20.32
C LYS A 85 -6.20 -9.45 20.27
N GLY A 86 -5.35 -9.66 19.27
CA GLY A 86 -4.64 -10.93 19.04
C GLY A 86 -5.37 -11.83 18.07
#